data_AF-A0A7W0QH82-F1
#
_entry.id   AF-A0A7W0QH82-F1
#
_cell.length_a   1.000
_cell.length_b   1.000
_cell.length_c   1.000
_cell.angle_alpha   90.00
_cell.angle_beta   90.00
_cell.angle_gamma   90.00
#
_symmetry.space_group_name_H-M   'P 1'
#
loop_
_entity.id
_entity.type
_entity.pdbx_description
1 polymer ?
#
loop_
_entity_poly.entity_id
_entity_poly.type
_entity_poly.pdbx_seq_one_letter_code
_entity_poly.pdbx_strand_id
1 'polypeptide(L)'
;LVTWTDPFHLGTQGWALLNELDRHGFDVAAVERYRAQATEAHVRSPDDATAVVNLAVGSAIEEWRGKAGVHEVAYFDARTGAERSRYARLRSVLIRKLKAAGLDELVPAVDENVFALANDPALPESTRSTIVEMRRIGVPTAVFVGPPEAVSET
;
A
#
# COMPACT_ATOMS: atom_id res chain seq x y z
N LEU A 1 -2.33 -16.27 -6.40
CA LEU A 1 -1.56 -15.64 -5.30
C LEU A 1 -2.15 -14.27 -5.00
N VAL A 2 -2.38 -13.94 -3.72
CA VAL A 2 -2.85 -12.62 -3.30
C VAL A 2 -1.72 -11.87 -2.61
N THR A 3 -1.56 -10.60 -2.97
CA THR A 3 -0.51 -9.73 -2.44
C THR A 3 -1.00 -8.30 -2.31
N TRP A 4 -0.29 -7.46 -1.57
CA TRP A 4 -0.66 -6.06 -1.40
C TRP A 4 0.54 -5.16 -1.11
N THR A 5 0.43 -3.92 -1.56
CA THR A 5 1.32 -2.82 -1.18
C THR A 5 0.45 -1.73 -0.55
N ASP A 6 0.48 -1.66 0.78
CA ASP A 6 -0.38 -0.78 1.57
C ASP A 6 0.42 0.01 2.62
N PRO A 7 0.88 1.24 2.27
CA PRO A 7 1.64 2.07 3.19
C PRO A 7 0.77 2.76 4.27
N PHE A 8 -0.55 2.58 4.23
CA PHE A 8 -1.51 3.35 5.06
C PHE A 8 -2.24 2.51 6.12
N HIS A 9 -2.59 1.26 5.80
CA HIS A 9 -3.52 0.45 6.61
C HIS A 9 -2.96 -0.92 7.01
N LEU A 10 -1.63 -1.07 7.03
CA LEU A 10 -0.95 -2.29 7.48
C LEU A 10 -1.40 -3.57 6.75
N GLY A 11 -1.95 -3.45 5.53
CA GLY A 11 -2.41 -4.60 4.76
C GLY A 11 -3.77 -5.14 5.17
N THR A 12 -4.52 -4.48 6.06
CA THR A 12 -5.86 -4.93 6.50
C THR A 12 -6.81 -5.18 5.32
N GLN A 13 -6.76 -4.33 4.30
CA GLN A 13 -7.56 -4.50 3.08
C GLN A 13 -7.10 -5.68 2.22
N GLY A 14 -5.79 -5.98 2.20
CA GLY A 14 -5.25 -7.14 1.51
C GLY A 14 -5.71 -8.46 2.14
N TRP A 15 -5.76 -8.52 3.48
CA TRP A 15 -6.34 -9.66 4.20
C TRP A 15 -7.83 -9.85 3.92
N ALA A 16 -8.60 -8.76 3.90
CA ALA A 16 -10.01 -8.82 3.55
C ALA A 16 -10.20 -9.35 2.12
N LEU A 17 -9.39 -8.89 1.15
CA LEU A 17 -9.44 -9.38 -0.22
C LEU A 17 -9.11 -10.87 -0.32
N LEU A 18 -8.07 -11.34 0.37
CA LEU A 18 -7.73 -12.77 0.43
C LEU A 18 -8.92 -13.60 0.93
N ASN A 19 -9.50 -13.20 2.07
CA ASN A 19 -10.62 -13.91 2.68
C ASN A 19 -11.86 -13.93 1.78
N GLU A 20 -12.15 -12.83 1.07
CA GLU A 20 -13.30 -12.78 0.18
C GLU A 20 -13.11 -13.66 -1.07
N LEU A 21 -11.90 -13.70 -1.63
CA LEU A 21 -11.60 -14.62 -2.74
C LEU A 21 -11.74 -16.08 -2.32
N ASP A 22 -11.22 -16.45 -1.13
CA ASP A 22 -11.39 -17.79 -0.57
C ASP A 22 -12.87 -18.12 -0.33
N ARG A 23 -13.63 -17.19 0.27
CA ARG A 23 -15.07 -17.34 0.50
C ARG A 23 -15.86 -17.52 -0.81
N HIS A 24 -15.38 -16.95 -1.90
CA HIS A 24 -15.96 -17.10 -3.23
C HIS A 24 -15.47 -18.34 -3.99
N GLY A 25 -14.68 -19.21 -3.35
CA GLY A 25 -14.27 -20.53 -3.87
C GLY A 25 -13.03 -20.51 -4.75
N PHE A 26 -12.25 -19.42 -4.73
CA PHE A 26 -10.96 -19.38 -5.42
C PHE A 26 -9.89 -20.11 -4.62
N ASP A 27 -9.02 -20.87 -5.29
CA ASP A 27 -7.79 -21.39 -4.69
C ASP A 27 -6.77 -20.25 -4.53
N VAL A 28 -6.75 -19.64 -3.34
CA VAL A 28 -5.91 -18.49 -3.02
C VAL A 28 -5.03 -18.75 -1.82
N ALA A 29 -3.86 -18.11 -1.86
CA ALA A 29 -2.91 -18.06 -0.77
C ALA A 29 -2.23 -16.70 -0.78
N ALA A 30 -1.72 -16.28 0.38
CA ALA A 30 -0.85 -15.13 0.48
C ALA A 30 0.56 -15.46 -0.03
N VAL A 31 1.35 -14.44 -0.36
CA VAL A 31 2.77 -14.63 -0.65
C VAL A 31 3.57 -14.93 0.61
N GLU A 32 4.63 -15.74 0.44
CA GLU A 32 5.48 -16.33 1.48
C GLU A 32 5.90 -15.36 2.61
N ARG A 33 6.22 -14.10 2.29
CA ARG A 33 6.58 -13.08 3.29
C ARG A 33 5.49 -12.82 4.34
N TYR A 34 4.25 -13.20 4.08
CA TYR A 34 3.13 -13.08 5.01
C TYR A 34 2.91 -14.32 5.88
N ARG A 35 3.78 -15.34 5.82
CA ARG A 35 3.68 -16.61 6.58
C ARG A 35 3.38 -16.41 8.07
N ALA A 36 4.02 -15.44 8.71
CA ALA A 36 3.81 -15.17 10.15
C ALA A 36 2.34 -14.82 10.49
N GLN A 37 1.59 -14.27 9.55
CA GLN A 37 0.19 -13.85 9.71
C GLN A 37 -0.79 -14.83 9.05
N ALA A 38 -0.44 -15.38 7.87
CA ALA A 38 -1.26 -16.33 7.12
C ALA A 38 -1.21 -17.76 7.67
N THR A 39 -0.19 -18.12 8.45
CA THR A 39 0.21 -19.51 8.77
C THR A 39 0.74 -20.27 7.55
N GLU A 40 1.46 -21.37 7.80
CA GLU A 40 2.09 -22.18 6.76
C GLU A 40 1.09 -22.76 5.74
N ALA A 41 -0.15 -23.05 6.17
CA ALA A 41 -1.16 -23.63 5.30
C ALA A 41 -1.75 -22.66 4.27
N HIS A 42 -1.51 -21.34 4.39
CA HIS A 42 -2.14 -20.32 3.54
C HIS A 42 -1.14 -19.40 2.85
N VAL A 43 0.10 -19.88 2.65
CA VAL A 43 1.11 -19.21 1.81
C VAL A 43 1.50 -20.06 0.60
N ARG A 44 1.92 -19.39 -0.48
CA ARG A 44 2.37 -20.04 -1.72
C ARG A 44 3.51 -19.24 -2.37
N SER A 45 4.42 -19.93 -3.05
CA SER A 45 5.40 -19.31 -3.95
C SER A 45 4.68 -18.67 -5.14
N PRO A 46 5.14 -17.52 -5.66
CA PRO A 46 4.71 -17.02 -6.96
C PRO A 46 4.81 -18.08 -8.07
N ASP A 47 5.86 -18.89 -8.08
CA ASP A 47 6.10 -19.90 -9.12
C ASP A 47 5.01 -20.99 -9.18
N ASP A 48 4.28 -21.21 -8.08
CA ASP A 48 3.19 -22.19 -7.99
C ASP A 48 1.80 -21.57 -8.26
N ALA A 49 1.75 -20.29 -8.62
CA ALA A 49 0.49 -19.58 -8.86
C ALA A 49 0.19 -19.47 -10.36
N THR A 50 -1.08 -19.61 -10.73
CA THR A 50 -1.53 -19.34 -12.11
C THR A 50 -1.57 -17.84 -12.42
N ALA A 51 -1.83 -17.02 -11.39
CA ALA A 51 -1.96 -15.58 -11.50
C ALA A 51 -1.76 -14.91 -10.14
N VAL A 52 -1.56 -13.61 -10.20
CA VAL A 52 -1.43 -12.73 -9.04
C VAL A 52 -2.59 -11.77 -9.01
N VAL A 53 -3.18 -11.60 -7.82
CA VAL A 53 -4.08 -10.50 -7.50
C VAL A 53 -3.38 -9.59 -6.51
N ASN A 54 -3.16 -8.34 -6.88
CA ASN A 54 -2.54 -7.34 -6.02
C ASN A 54 -3.48 -6.21 -5.67
N LEU A 55 -3.57 -5.89 -4.37
CA LEU A 55 -4.16 -4.66 -3.88
C LEU A 55 -3.08 -3.59 -3.70
N ALA A 56 -3.16 -2.51 -4.47
CA ALA A 56 -2.24 -1.37 -4.39
C ALA A 56 -2.93 -0.16 -3.79
N VAL A 57 -2.26 0.51 -2.84
CA VAL A 57 -2.78 1.69 -2.15
C VAL A 57 -1.85 2.87 -2.38
N GLY A 58 -2.40 4.03 -2.75
CA GLY A 58 -1.62 5.25 -2.91
C GLY A 58 -0.62 5.19 -4.07
N SER A 59 0.64 5.52 -3.78
CA SER A 59 1.75 5.56 -4.73
C SER A 59 2.01 4.22 -5.43
N ALA A 60 1.71 3.10 -4.75
CA ALA A 60 1.89 1.76 -5.31
C ALA A 60 1.02 1.50 -6.55
N ILE A 61 -0.04 2.28 -6.76
CA ILE A 61 -0.92 2.12 -7.94
C ILE A 61 -0.14 2.37 -9.23
N GLU A 62 0.68 3.41 -9.28
CA GLU A 62 1.46 3.74 -10.47
C GLU A 62 2.59 2.73 -10.72
N GLU A 63 3.19 2.19 -9.65
CA GLU A 63 4.14 1.09 -9.76
C GLU A 63 3.51 -0.12 -10.46
N TRP A 64 2.31 -0.52 -10.02
CA TRP A 64 1.61 -1.67 -10.58
C TRP A 64 1.10 -1.44 -12.00
N ARG A 65 0.68 -0.21 -12.34
CA ARG A 65 0.35 0.18 -13.73
C ARG A 65 1.53 0.04 -14.68
N GLY A 66 2.76 0.22 -14.18
CA GLY A 66 3.98 0.10 -14.97
C GLY A 66 4.44 -1.34 -15.24
N LYS A 67 3.86 -2.35 -14.58
CA LYS A 67 4.30 -3.74 -14.69
C LYS A 67 3.77 -4.40 -15.97
N ALA A 68 4.64 -5.15 -16.65
CA ALA A 68 4.28 -5.87 -17.86
C ALA A 68 3.26 -6.99 -17.56
N GLY A 69 2.25 -7.14 -18.43
CA GLY A 69 1.23 -8.19 -18.30
C GLY A 69 0.23 -7.98 -17.17
N VAL A 70 0.30 -6.86 -16.44
CA VAL A 70 -0.63 -6.51 -15.37
C VAL A 70 -1.80 -5.71 -15.92
N HIS A 71 -3.00 -6.01 -15.44
CA HIS A 71 -4.23 -5.32 -15.77
C HIS A 71 -4.93 -4.79 -14.50
N GLU A 72 -5.29 -3.51 -14.50
CA GLU A 72 -6.15 -2.94 -13.46
C GLU A 72 -7.59 -3.45 -13.64
N VAL A 73 -8.13 -4.10 -12.61
CA VAL A 73 -9.50 -4.65 -12.63
C VAL A 73 -10.47 -3.85 -11.77
N ALA A 74 -9.96 -3.03 -10.85
CA ALA A 74 -10.76 -2.11 -10.05
C ALA A 74 -9.93 -0.90 -9.60
N TYR A 75 -10.57 0.26 -9.50
CA TYR A 75 -10.01 1.47 -8.90
C TYR A 75 -11.06 2.18 -8.09
N PHE A 76 -10.67 2.68 -6.91
CA PHE A 76 -11.54 3.42 -6.03
C PHE A 76 -10.79 4.57 -5.36
N ASP A 77 -11.31 5.80 -5.53
CA ASP A 77 -10.87 6.98 -4.79
C ASP A 77 -12.09 7.62 -4.12
N ALA A 78 -12.21 7.46 -2.80
CA ALA A 78 -13.29 8.07 -2.03
C ALA A 78 -13.15 9.60 -1.89
N ARG A 79 -11.99 10.17 -2.24
CA ARG A 79 -11.67 11.58 -2.01
C ARG A 79 -12.35 12.45 -3.05
N THR A 80 -12.91 13.55 -2.59
CA THR A 80 -13.33 14.67 -3.43
C THR A 80 -12.13 15.38 -4.08
N GLY A 81 -12.37 16.20 -5.11
CA GLY A 81 -11.31 17.01 -5.72
C GLY A 81 -10.63 17.98 -4.73
N ALA A 82 -11.41 18.51 -3.76
CA ALA A 82 -10.88 19.36 -2.70
C ALA A 82 -9.97 18.59 -1.73
N GLU A 83 -10.35 17.35 -1.38
CA GLU A 83 -9.55 16.46 -0.53
C GLU A 83 -8.27 16.02 -1.21
N ARG A 84 -8.30 15.65 -2.50
CA ARG A 84 -7.09 15.36 -3.28
C ARG A 84 -6.11 16.54 -3.27
N SER A 85 -6.64 17.74 -3.50
CA SER A 85 -5.83 18.97 -3.45
C SER A 85 -5.28 19.25 -2.05
N ARG A 86 -6.07 19.00 -1.00
CA ARG A 86 -5.64 19.16 0.39
C ARG A 86 -4.54 18.16 0.75
N TYR A 87 -4.69 16.90 0.36
CA TYR A 87 -3.68 15.86 0.55
C TYR A 87 -2.35 16.25 -0.11
N ALA A 88 -2.36 16.67 -1.38
CA ALA A 88 -1.16 17.10 -2.09
C ALA A 88 -0.44 18.28 -1.40
N ARG A 89 -1.21 19.24 -0.88
CA ARG A 89 -0.67 20.35 -0.07
C ARG A 89 -0.05 19.86 1.23
N LEU A 90 -0.73 19.00 1.98
CA LEU A 90 -0.24 18.45 3.24
C LEU A 90 1.03 17.62 3.04
N ARG A 91 1.08 16.77 2.00
CA ARG A 91 2.28 16.03 1.61
C ARG A 91 3.47 16.98 1.38
N SER A 92 3.24 18.06 0.63
CA SER A 92 4.28 19.07 0.37
C SER A 92 4.73 19.79 1.65
N VAL A 93 3.81 20.08 2.58
CA VAL A 93 4.13 20.66 3.89
C VAL A 93 4.95 19.68 4.73
N LEU A 94 4.56 18.41 4.77
CA LEU A 94 5.26 17.36 5.52
C LEU A 94 6.71 17.22 5.06
N ILE A 95 6.94 17.12 3.74
CA ILE A 95 8.29 17.04 3.18
C ILE A 95 9.14 18.26 3.59
N ARG A 96 8.58 19.47 3.51
CA ARG A 96 9.30 20.69 3.95
C ARG A 96 9.62 20.67 5.44
N LYS A 97 8.72 20.16 6.29
CA LYS A 97 8.94 20.05 7.72
C LYS A 97 10.05 19.05 8.06
N LEU A 98 10.09 17.91 7.38
CA LEU A 98 11.15 16.90 7.55
C LEU A 98 12.53 17.51 7.22
N LYS A 99 12.65 18.15 6.05
CA LYS A 99 13.89 18.82 5.64
C LYS A 99 14.31 19.94 6.59
N ALA A 100 13.36 20.76 7.04
CA ALA A 100 13.66 21.84 7.99
C ALA A 100 14.11 21.33 9.37
N ALA A 101 13.73 20.09 9.72
CA ALA A 101 14.16 19.42 10.94
C ALA A 101 15.47 18.61 10.76
N GLY A 102 16.06 18.60 9.56
CA GLY A 102 17.25 17.80 9.25
C GLY A 102 16.98 16.30 9.15
N LEU A 103 15.73 15.91 8.84
CA LEU A 103 15.27 14.52 8.71
C LEU A 103 15.04 14.16 7.22
N ASP A 104 15.97 14.54 6.35
CA ASP A 104 15.88 14.35 4.91
C ASP A 104 15.76 12.86 4.51
N GLU A 105 16.38 11.99 5.30
CA GLU A 105 16.33 10.53 5.16
C GLU A 105 14.92 9.95 5.34
N LEU A 106 14.03 10.64 6.05
CA LEU A 106 12.65 10.22 6.26
C LEU A 106 11.69 10.66 5.14
N VAL A 107 12.16 11.46 4.18
CA VAL A 107 11.32 11.96 3.07
C VAL A 107 10.71 10.83 2.22
N PRO A 108 11.42 9.74 1.85
CA PRO A 108 10.82 8.62 1.11
C PRO A 108 9.65 7.96 1.84
N ALA A 109 9.74 7.86 3.18
CA ALA A 109 8.71 7.23 4.02
C ALA A 109 7.35 7.94 3.97
N VAL A 110 7.30 9.20 3.50
CA VAL A 110 6.04 9.94 3.29
C VAL A 110 5.09 9.20 2.35
N ASP A 111 5.61 8.52 1.34
CA ASP A 111 4.82 7.78 0.36
C ASP A 111 4.95 6.26 0.50
N GLU A 112 6.06 5.79 1.05
CA GLU A 112 6.38 4.36 1.14
C GLU A 112 5.91 3.71 2.44
N ASN A 113 5.86 4.47 3.55
CA ASN A 113 5.46 3.93 4.85
C ASN A 113 5.06 5.04 5.83
N VAL A 114 3.94 5.70 5.54
CA VAL A 114 3.46 6.81 6.38
C VAL A 114 3.11 6.34 7.80
N PHE A 115 2.79 5.05 7.97
CA PHE A 115 2.57 4.44 9.27
C PHE A 115 3.85 4.42 10.11
N ALA A 116 4.96 3.88 9.58
CA ALA A 116 6.23 3.88 10.28
C ALA A 116 6.72 5.30 10.57
N LEU A 117 6.58 6.20 9.58
CA LEU A 117 6.88 7.61 9.76
C LEU A 117 6.11 8.17 10.96
N ALA A 118 4.79 7.98 11.05
CA ALA A 118 3.98 8.50 12.17
C ALA A 118 4.46 8.06 13.58
N ASN A 119 5.19 6.95 13.68
CA ASN A 119 5.69 6.39 14.94
C ASN A 119 7.16 6.76 15.22
N ASP A 120 7.80 7.54 14.35
CA ASP A 120 9.19 7.94 14.55
C ASP A 120 9.32 8.89 15.77
N PRO A 121 10.20 8.57 16.74
CA PRO A 121 10.36 9.35 17.96
C PRO A 121 11.01 10.73 17.70
N ALA A 122 11.77 10.89 16.61
CA ALA A 122 12.41 12.15 16.25
C ALA A 122 11.43 13.17 15.65
N LEU A 123 10.20 12.77 15.30
CA LEU A 123 9.23 13.67 14.68
C LEU A 123 8.67 14.71 15.64
N PRO A 124 8.72 16.01 15.27
CA PRO A 124 8.00 17.06 15.98
C PRO A 124 6.48 16.84 15.97
N GLU A 125 5.80 17.24 17.04
CA GLU A 125 4.34 17.08 17.17
C GLU A 125 3.56 17.75 16.02
N SER A 126 4.02 18.94 15.59
CA SER A 126 3.40 19.65 14.46
C SER A 126 3.53 18.89 13.12
N THR A 127 4.49 17.98 13.01
CA THR A 127 4.68 17.10 11.84
C THR A 127 3.73 15.92 11.92
N ARG A 128 3.55 15.33 13.12
CA ARG A 128 2.59 14.25 13.38
C ARG A 128 1.15 14.64 13.05
N SER A 129 0.72 15.84 13.44
CA SER A 129 -0.63 16.33 13.12
C SER A 129 -0.89 16.46 11.61
N THR A 130 0.16 16.73 10.82
CA THR A 130 0.06 16.74 9.35
C THR A 130 -0.18 15.34 8.80
N ILE A 131 0.52 14.34 9.36
CA ILE A 131 0.34 12.92 9.00
C ILE A 131 -1.07 12.43 9.39
N VAL A 132 -1.57 12.80 10.57
CA VAL A 132 -2.93 12.44 11.01
C VAL A 132 -3.98 12.96 10.03
N GLU A 133 -3.88 14.21 9.58
CA GLU A 133 -4.80 14.77 8.58
C GLU A 133 -4.68 14.08 7.22
N MET A 134 -3.47 13.73 6.78
CA MET A 134 -3.27 12.96 5.55
C MET A 134 -3.94 11.57 5.64
N ARG A 135 -3.79 10.87 6.78
CA ARG A 135 -4.43 9.57 7.01
C ARG A 135 -5.95 9.67 7.06
N ARG A 136 -6.50 10.75 7.62
CA ARG A 136 -7.95 11.01 7.64
C ARG A 136 -8.53 11.21 6.24
N ILE A 137 -7.79 11.88 5.35
CA ILE A 137 -8.18 12.05 3.95
C ILE A 137 -8.01 10.74 3.16
N GLY A 138 -6.97 9.98 3.46
CA GLY A 138 -6.66 8.73 2.79
C GLY A 138 -6.06 8.91 1.40
N VAL A 139 -5.99 7.78 0.69
CA VAL A 139 -5.40 7.62 -0.63
C VAL A 139 -6.27 6.65 -1.45
N PRO A 140 -6.14 6.62 -2.79
CA PRO A 140 -6.91 5.69 -3.60
C PRO A 140 -6.39 4.27 -3.42
N THR A 141 -7.23 3.31 -3.82
CA THR A 141 -6.88 1.88 -3.88
C THR A 141 -7.21 1.35 -5.28
N ALA A 142 -6.38 0.43 -5.77
CA ALA A 142 -6.63 -0.30 -7.00
C ALA A 142 -6.35 -1.79 -6.82
N VAL A 143 -7.02 -2.62 -7.61
CA VAL A 143 -6.77 -4.06 -7.69
C VAL A 143 -6.25 -4.37 -9.07
N PHE A 144 -5.19 -5.16 -9.11
CA PHE A 144 -4.51 -5.59 -10.32
C PHE A 144 -4.50 -7.10 -10.42
N VAL A 145 -4.60 -7.62 -11.64
CA VAL A 145 -4.38 -9.01 -11.97
C VAL A 145 -3.23 -9.11 -12.96
N GLY A 146 -2.29 -10.02 -12.71
CA GLY A 146 -1.13 -10.18 -13.58
C GLY A 146 -0.49 -11.56 -13.49
N PRO A 147 0.57 -11.79 -14.26
CA PRO A 147 1.29 -13.03 -14.25
C PRO A 147 2.12 -13.15 -12.95
N PRO A 148 2.52 -14.36 -12.52
CA PRO A 148 3.30 -14.59 -11.30
C PRO A 148 4.54 -13.72 -11.14
N GLU A 149 5.24 -13.45 -12.25
CA GLU A 149 6.48 -12.66 -12.32
C GLU A 149 6.25 -11.19 -11.95
N ALA A 150 5.00 -10.72 -11.90
CA ALA A 150 4.69 -9.36 -11.46
C ALA A 150 5.02 -9.12 -9.97
N VAL A 151 5.20 -10.18 -9.17
CA VAL A 151 5.52 -10.11 -7.73
C VAL A 151 6.99 -10.37 -7.47
N SER A 152 7.81 -10.65 -8.50
CA SER A 152 9.22 -11.00 -8.32
C SER A 152 9.93 -9.94 -7.47
N GLU A 153 10.47 -10.40 -6.35
CA GLU A 153 11.16 -9.61 -5.36
C GLU A 153 12.42 -9.01 -5.99
N THR A 154 12.58 -7.70 -5.91
CA THR A 154 13.89 -7.06 -6.03
C THR A 154 14.36 -6.68 -4.64
#